data_AF-A0A3B0X824-F1
#
_entry.id   AF-A0A3B0X824-F1
#
_cell.length_a   1.000
_cell.length_b   1.000
_cell.length_c   1.000
_cell.angle_alpha   90.00
_cell.angle_beta   90.00
_cell.angle_gamma   90.00
#
_symmetry.space_group_name_H-M   'P 1'
#
loop_
_entity.id
_entity.type
_entity.pdbx_description
1 polymer ?
#
loop_
_entity_poly.entity_id
_entity_poly.type
_entity_poly.pdbx_seq_one_letter_code
_entity_poly.pdbx_strand_id
1 'polypeptide(L)' 'MARALEDIEKEVLSLDTKGKNELLKSLISDLDNEVDINVEKLWLQEAQIRYSDLKSGKIKSIPASEALAFARSNLNK' A
#
# COMPACT_ATOMS: atom_id res chain seq x y z
N MET A 1 -18.84 8.56 -27.38
CA MET A 1 -18.30 9.90 -27.06
C MET A 1 -17.63 9.81 -25.70
N ALA A 2 -16.43 10.35 -25.54
CA ALA A 2 -15.80 10.43 -24.22
C ALA A 2 -16.57 11.47 -23.39
N ARG A 3 -16.92 11.14 -22.14
CA ARG A 3 -17.44 12.15 -21.19
C ARG A 3 -16.30 13.06 -20.76
N ALA A 4 -16.63 14.28 -20.36
CA ALA A 4 -15.65 15.18 -19.73
C ALA A 4 -15.22 14.59 -18.38
N LEU A 5 -13.94 14.71 -18.04
CA LEU A 5 -13.38 14.23 -16.77
C LEU A 5 -14.10 14.85 -15.57
N GLU A 6 -14.45 16.13 -15.67
CA GLU A 6 -15.17 16.90 -14.65
C GLU A 6 -16.53 16.30 -14.28
N ASP A 7 -17.23 15.68 -15.25
CA ASP A 7 -18.52 15.04 -15.00
C ASP A 7 -18.34 13.69 -14.29
N ILE A 8 -17.28 12.95 -14.65
CA ILE A 8 -16.90 11.70 -13.98
C ILE A 8 -16.52 11.99 -12.52
N GLU A 9 -15.72 13.03 -12.26
CA GLU A 9 -15.34 13.42 -10.90
C GLU A 9 -16.56 13.74 -10.03
N LYS A 10 -17.55 14.46 -10.56
CA LYS A 10 -18.80 14.75 -9.84
C LYS A 10 -19.56 13.47 -9.49
N GLU A 11 -19.70 12.54 -10.43
CA GLU A 11 -20.34 11.25 -10.19
C GLU A 11 -19.61 10.45 -9.11
N VAL A 12 -18.28 10.39 -9.16
CA VAL A 12 -17.45 9.69 -8.15
C VAL A 12 -17.58 10.34 -6.77
N LEU A 13 -17.56 11.67 -6.70
CA LEU A 13 -17.72 12.39 -5.43
C LEU A 13 -19.11 12.22 -4.83
N SER A 14 -20.14 11.97 -5.65
CA SER A 14 -21.51 11.69 -5.20
C SER A 14 -21.72 10.30 -4.59
N LEU A 15 -20.79 9.36 -4.80
CA LEU A 15 -20.86 8.01 -4.25
C LEU A 15 -20.77 8.02 -2.71
N ASP A 16 -21.42 7.05 -2.10
CA ASP A 16 -21.25 6.74 -0.69
C ASP A 16 -19.86 6.12 -0.42
N THR A 17 -19.48 5.99 0.85
CA THR A 17 -18.16 5.46 1.23
C THR A 17 -17.91 4.07 0.64
N LYS A 18 -18.93 3.22 0.58
CA LYS A 18 -18.81 1.87 0.03
C LYS A 18 -18.52 1.91 -1.48
N GLY A 19 -19.30 2.67 -2.24
CA GLY A 19 -19.11 2.83 -3.68
C GLY A 19 -17.77 3.46 -4.03
N LYS A 20 -17.31 4.45 -3.26
CA LYS A 20 -15.96 5.03 -3.40
C LYS A 20 -14.87 3.98 -3.20
N ASN A 21 -14.99 3.16 -2.17
CA ASN A 21 -14.02 2.10 -1.89
C ASN A 21 -13.99 1.02 -2.97
N GLU A 22 -15.14 0.62 -3.50
CA GLU A 22 -15.23 -0.36 -4.58
C GLU A 22 -14.61 0.18 -5.88
N LEU A 23 -14.92 1.43 -6.25
CA LEU A 23 -14.33 2.07 -7.41
C LEU A 23 -12.81 2.24 -7.27
N LEU A 24 -12.35 2.70 -6.11
CA LEU A 24 -10.93 2.90 -5.84
C LEU A 24 -10.15 1.58 -5.97
N LYS A 25 -10.68 0.48 -5.43
CA LYS A 25 -10.07 -0.85 -5.59
C LYS A 25 -9.92 -1.23 -7.06
N SER A 26 -10.99 -1.04 -7.85
CA SER A 26 -10.95 -1.35 -9.28
C SER A 26 -9.93 -0.51 -10.03
N LEU A 27 -9.86 0.79 -9.75
CA LEU A 27 -8.91 1.70 -10.39
C LEU A 27 -7.47 1.39 -10.01
N ILE A 28 -7.21 1.10 -8.73
CA ILE A 28 -5.88 0.68 -8.28
C ILE A 28 -5.49 -0.62 -8.98
N SER A 29 -6.34 -1.65 -8.99
CA SER A 29 -6.05 -2.89 -9.71
C SER A 29 -5.76 -2.67 -11.20
N ASP A 30 -6.45 -1.75 -11.85
CA ASP A 30 -6.24 -1.45 -13.27
C ASP A 30 -4.90 -0.73 -13.51
N LEU A 31 -4.52 0.18 -12.62
CA LEU A 31 -3.27 0.93 -12.70
C LEU A 31 -2.05 0.12 -12.25
N ASP A 32 -2.25 -0.83 -11.34
CA ASP A 32 -1.20 -1.71 -10.79
C ASP A 32 -0.92 -2.93 -11.69
N ASN A 33 -1.39 -2.89 -12.94
CA ASN A 33 -1.19 -3.95 -13.94
C ASN A 33 0.24 -3.98 -14.52
N GLU A 34 1.01 -2.89 -14.38
CA GLU A 34 2.40 -2.85 -14.80
C GLU A 34 3.30 -3.42 -13.70
N VAL A 35 3.74 -4.66 -13.90
CA VAL A 35 4.76 -5.26 -13.04
C VAL A 35 6.08 -4.53 -13.28
N ASP A 36 6.55 -3.76 -12.29
CA ASP A 36 7.92 -3.26 -12.31
C ASP A 36 8.88 -4.46 -12.28
N ILE A 37 9.56 -4.70 -13.41
CA ILE A 37 10.51 -5.80 -13.57
C ILE A 37 11.65 -5.76 -12.55
N ASN A 38 11.92 -4.60 -11.94
CA ASN A 38 12.94 -4.42 -10.92
C ASN A 38 12.43 -4.65 -9.50
N VAL A 39 11.12 -4.84 -9.29
CA VAL A 39 10.51 -4.95 -7.95
C VAL A 39 11.21 -6.02 -7.12
N GLU A 40 11.42 -7.21 -7.68
CA GLU A 40 12.11 -8.33 -7.02
C GLU A 40 13.56 -7.98 -6.64
N LYS A 41 14.27 -7.30 -7.54
CA LYS A 41 15.65 -6.85 -7.30
C LYS A 41 15.71 -5.84 -6.16
N LEU A 42 14.78 -4.89 -6.13
CA LEU A 42 14.69 -3.86 -5.10
C LEU A 42 14.33 -4.48 -3.73
N TRP A 43 13.40 -5.44 -3.69
CA TRP A 43 13.06 -6.17 -2.47
C TRP A 43 14.24 -6.98 -1.92
N LEU A 44 14.99 -7.67 -2.79
CA LEU A 44 16.20 -8.38 -2.39
C LEU A 44 17.25 -7.44 -1.80
N GLN A 45 17.47 -6.29 -2.44
CA GLN A 45 18.40 -5.28 -1.94
C GLN A 45 17.96 -4.76 -0.57
N GLU A 46 16.69 -4.41 -0.40
CA GLU A 46 16.15 -3.92 0.87
C GLU A 46 16.26 -4.97 1.98
N ALA A 47 15.94 -6.24 1.69
CA ALA A 47 16.07 -7.33 2.65
C ALA A 47 17.52 -7.49 3.13
N GLN A 48 18.49 -7.40 2.23
CA GLN A 48 19.91 -7.48 2.56
C GLN A 48 20.37 -6.31 3.42
N ILE A 49 19.93 -5.08 3.10
CA ILE A 49 20.23 -3.88 3.88
C ILE A 49 19.66 -4.02 5.31
N ARG A 50 18.38 -4.38 5.43
CA ARG A 50 17.73 -4.54 6.75
C ARG A 50 18.39 -5.61 7.60
N TYR A 51 18.77 -6.73 7.00
CA TYR A 51 19.48 -7.78 7.71
C TYR A 51 20.85 -7.32 8.20
N SER A 52 21.61 -6.60 7.37
CA SER A 52 22.92 -6.04 7.75
C SER A 52 22.80 -5.01 8.87
N ASP A 53 21.82 -4.11 8.78
CA ASP A 53 21.55 -3.09 9.80
C ASP A 53 21.15 -3.74 11.14
N LEU A 54 20.35 -4.82 11.09
CA LEU A 54 19.98 -5.58 12.29
C LEU A 54 21.20 -6.27 12.90
N LYS A 55 22.00 -6.97 12.07
CA LYS A 55 23.18 -7.72 12.51
C LYS A 55 24.27 -6.81 13.08
N SER A 56 24.43 -5.62 12.52
CA SER A 56 25.39 -4.62 13.01
C SER A 56 24.91 -3.88 14.27
N GLY A 57 23.65 -4.03 14.65
CA GLY A 57 23.04 -3.30 15.76
C GLY A 57 22.73 -1.83 15.45
N LYS A 58 22.84 -1.41 14.18
CA LYS A 58 22.43 -0.08 13.72
C LYS A 58 20.93 0.15 13.92
N ILE A 59 20.13 -0.92 13.80
CA ILE A 59 18.71 -0.92 14.18
C ILE A 59 18.46 -1.89 15.34
N LYS A 60 17.51 -1.53 16.21
CA LYS A 60 17.07 -2.39 17.32
C LYS A 60 15.76 -3.08 16.95
N SER A 61 15.71 -4.40 17.16
CA SER A 61 14.46 -5.15 17.07
C SER A 61 13.57 -4.85 18.28
N ILE A 62 12.25 -4.91 18.07
CA ILE A 62 11.26 -4.96 19.15
C ILE A 62 10.76 -6.40 19.34
N PRO A 63 10.23 -6.76 20.52
CA PRO A 63 9.56 -8.04 20.72
C PRO A 63 8.41 -8.25 19.74
N ALA A 64 8.22 -9.49 19.28
CA ALA A 64 7.17 -9.83 18.34
C ALA A 64 5.76 -9.50 18.86
N SER A 65 5.53 -9.65 20.18
CA SER A 65 4.26 -9.29 20.83
C SER A 65 3.94 -7.80 20.68
N GLU A 66 4.93 -6.93 20.83
CA GLU A 66 4.80 -5.48 20.68
C GLU A 66 4.50 -5.11 19.22
N ALA A 67 5.25 -5.71 18.28
CA ALA A 67 5.02 -5.50 16.84
C ALA A 67 3.59 -5.91 16.43
N LEU A 68 3.11 -7.06 16.89
CA LEU A 68 1.76 -7.55 16.59
C LEU A 68 0.67 -6.71 17.26
N ALA A 69 0.89 -6.25 18.50
CA ALA A 69 -0.04 -5.36 19.19
C ALA A 69 -0.19 -4.02 18.46
N PHE A 70 0.92 -3.45 17.99
CA PHE A 70 0.92 -2.22 17.19
C PHE A 70 0.20 -2.40 15.85
N ALA A 71 0.45 -3.51 15.12
CA ALA A 71 -0.25 -3.76 13.87
C ALA A 71 -1.77 -3.83 14.06
N ARG A 72 -2.23 -4.56 15.10
CA ARG A 72 -3.66 -4.72 15.41
C ARG A 72 -4.34 -3.41 15.81
N SER A 73 -3.66 -2.53 16.55
CA SER A 73 -4.26 -1.26 16.96
C SER A 73 -4.54 -0.31 15.79
N ASN A 74 -3.90 -0.51 14.63
CA ASN A 74 -4.11 0.27 13.42
C ASN A 74 -5.14 -0.34 12.45
N LEU A 75 -5.65 -1.55 12.71
CA LEU A 75 -6.71 -2.16 11.89
C LEU A 75 -8.12 -1.63 12.21
N ASN A 76 -8.29 -0.99 13.36
CA ASN A 76 -9.57 -0.49 13.86
C ASN A 76 -9.69 1.05 13.80
N LYS A 77 -8.77 1.72 13.08
CA LYS A 77 -8.85 3.15 12.77
C LYS A 77 -9.40 3.32 11.36
#